data_AF-A0A7R9JFE4-F1
#
_entry.id   AF-A0A7R9JFE4-F1
#
_cell.length_a   1.000
_cell.length_b   1.000
_cell.length_c   1.000
_cell.angle_alpha   90.00
_cell.angle_beta   90.00
_cell.angle_gamma   90.00
#
_symmetry.space_group_name_H-M   'P 1'
#
loop_
_entity.id
_entity.type
_entity.pdbx_description
1 polymer ?
#
loop_
_entity_poly.entity_id
_entity_poly.type
_entity_poly.pdbx_seq_one_letter_code
_entity_poly.pdbx_strand_id
1 'polypeptide(L)'
;MHPFYFPRSKYFRGKRLHGDYDIRVEQAEFKELSLIASADGGTTVSMAVFRNGTKVMRSFRPDFLLVRQNLRDAGEDNKNLLLGFKFGGVHSINTLHAIYNFQDKPWVFAHLLQLQRRLGKENFPLIEQTFYPNYREMSLVQKWLCRKHGETEASISSDARSRRCIQQRIENSPQNLLGDYPSKLVYHR
;
A
#
# COMPACT_ATOMS: atom_id res chain seq x y z
N MET A 1 20.31 -12.60 -8.54
CA MET A 1 18.96 -13.09 -8.91
C MET A 1 17.95 -12.12 -8.36
N HIS A 2 17.33 -11.29 -9.21
CA HIS A 2 16.26 -10.39 -8.77
C HIS A 2 14.96 -11.18 -8.58
N PRO A 3 14.27 -11.05 -7.44
CA PRO A 3 13.05 -11.80 -7.17
C PRO A 3 11.98 -11.42 -8.21
N PHE A 4 11.46 -12.43 -8.91
CA PHE A 4 10.28 -12.42 -9.78
C PHE A 4 9.77 -11.04 -10.25
N TYR A 5 10.48 -10.41 -11.18
CA TYR A 5 9.99 -9.23 -11.89
C TYR A 5 8.88 -9.64 -12.87
N PHE A 6 7.61 -9.57 -12.44
CA PHE A 6 6.48 -9.72 -13.37
C PHE A 6 6.34 -8.47 -14.26
N PRO A 7 6.57 -8.53 -15.59
CA PRO A 7 6.61 -7.35 -16.44
C PRO A 7 5.18 -6.93 -16.83
N ARG A 8 4.63 -5.91 -16.17
CA ARG A 8 3.28 -5.41 -16.47
C ARG A 8 3.18 -4.79 -17.86
N SER A 9 4.28 -4.26 -18.38
CA SER A 9 4.39 -3.81 -19.77
C SER A 9 3.97 -4.88 -20.78
N LYS A 10 4.08 -6.18 -20.45
CA LYS A 10 3.60 -7.28 -21.29
C LYS A 10 2.07 -7.28 -21.45
N TYR A 11 1.33 -6.92 -20.40
CA TYR A 11 -0.14 -6.92 -20.39
C TYR A 11 -0.74 -5.71 -21.11
N PHE A 12 -0.04 -4.59 -21.07
CA PHE A 12 -0.43 -3.36 -21.75
C PHE A 12 0.14 -3.24 -23.18
N ARG A 13 0.97 -4.20 -23.61
CA ARG A 13 1.54 -4.20 -24.97
C ARG A 13 0.42 -4.29 -26.01
N GLY A 14 0.39 -3.34 -26.94
CA GLY A 14 -0.60 -3.26 -28.00
C GLY A 14 -2.00 -2.87 -27.52
N LYS A 15 -2.16 -2.53 -26.24
CA LYS A 15 -3.40 -1.91 -25.74
C LYS A 15 -3.37 -0.42 -26.07
N ARG A 16 -4.52 0.10 -26.47
CA ARG A 16 -4.73 1.50 -26.82
C ARG A 16 -5.95 2.05 -26.12
N LEU A 17 -5.90 3.31 -25.71
CA LEU A 17 -7.09 4.03 -25.26
C LEU A 17 -7.80 4.61 -26.48
N HIS A 18 -9.11 4.37 -26.58
CA HIS A 18 -9.98 4.81 -27.68
C HIS A 18 -9.50 4.43 -29.11
N GLY A 19 -8.53 3.51 -29.23
CA GLY A 19 -7.95 3.08 -30.51
C GLY A 19 -6.77 3.93 -31.00
N ASP A 20 -6.63 5.15 -30.49
CA ASP A 20 -5.69 6.16 -31.03
C ASP A 20 -4.48 6.44 -30.13
N TYR A 21 -4.60 6.16 -28.82
CA TYR A 21 -3.55 6.48 -27.86
C TYR A 21 -2.81 5.22 -27.39
N ASP A 22 -1.50 5.15 -27.63
CA ASP A 22 -0.65 4.06 -27.16
C ASP A 22 -0.37 4.17 -25.66
N ILE A 23 -0.34 3.03 -24.95
CA ILE A 23 -0.09 3.01 -23.51
C ILE A 23 1.40 2.78 -23.23
N ARG A 24 2.08 3.82 -22.74
CA ARG A 24 3.46 3.71 -22.24
C ARG A 24 3.51 3.36 -20.75
N VAL A 25 4.05 2.19 -20.42
CA VAL A 25 4.20 1.72 -19.03
C VAL A 25 5.59 2.02 -18.47
N GLU A 26 5.64 2.84 -17.42
CA GLU A 26 6.81 3.03 -16.56
C GLU A 26 6.59 2.32 -15.23
N GLN A 27 7.57 1.55 -14.77
CA GLN A 27 7.48 0.72 -13.57
C GLN A 27 8.69 0.99 -12.66
N ALA A 28 8.42 1.30 -11.39
CA ALA A 28 9.41 1.53 -10.34
C ALA A 28 8.83 1.20 -8.96
N GLU A 29 9.72 0.96 -8.00
CA GLU A 29 9.41 0.96 -6.56
C GLU A 29 9.43 2.38 -5.98
N PHE A 30 8.73 2.62 -4.87
CA PHE A 30 8.69 3.96 -4.26
C PHE A 30 10.07 4.51 -3.89
N LYS A 31 10.99 3.66 -3.41
CA LYS A 31 12.37 4.05 -3.07
C LYS A 31 13.19 4.56 -4.27
N GLU A 32 12.76 4.25 -5.49
CA GLU A 32 13.44 4.66 -6.73
C GLU A 32 12.91 6.00 -7.26
N LEU A 33 11.85 6.52 -6.65
CA LEU A 33 11.13 7.70 -7.11
C LEU A 33 11.40 8.92 -6.23
N SER A 34 11.57 10.05 -6.89
CA SER A 34 11.32 11.37 -6.30
C SER A 34 10.36 12.12 -7.21
N LEU A 35 9.67 13.12 -6.67
CA LEU A 35 8.75 13.92 -7.47
C LEU A 35 8.78 15.38 -7.04
N ILE A 36 8.37 16.24 -7.96
CA ILE A 36 8.05 17.63 -7.74
C ILE A 36 6.64 17.83 -8.28
N ALA A 37 5.75 18.43 -7.48
CA ALA A 37 4.40 18.73 -7.90
C ALA A 37 4.13 20.23 -7.77
N SER A 38 3.51 20.82 -8.79
CA SER A 38 3.04 22.21 -8.79
C SER A 38 1.56 22.25 -9.12
N ALA A 39 0.86 23.27 -8.63
CA ALA A 39 -0.59 23.42 -8.82
C ALA A 39 -0.96 23.48 -10.31
N ASP A 40 -0.17 24.22 -11.12
CA ASP A 40 -0.45 24.44 -12.53
C ASP A 40 0.31 23.47 -13.47
N GLY A 41 1.40 22.86 -12.98
CA GLY A 41 2.33 22.07 -13.80
C GLY A 41 2.24 20.54 -13.60
N GLY A 42 1.31 20.10 -12.75
CA GLY A 42 1.10 18.70 -12.39
C GLY A 42 2.28 18.09 -11.63
N THR A 43 2.37 16.76 -11.63
CA THR A 43 3.50 16.04 -11.01
C THR A 43 4.56 15.71 -12.05
N THR A 44 5.82 16.06 -11.77
CA THR A 44 7.00 15.54 -12.48
C THR A 44 7.71 14.55 -11.59
N VAL A 45 7.86 13.31 -12.06
CA VAL A 45 8.53 12.21 -11.37
C VAL A 45 9.92 12.04 -11.93
N SER A 46 10.91 11.87 -11.06
CA SER A 46 12.28 11.49 -11.37
C SER A 46 12.53 10.08 -10.83
N MET A 47 12.91 9.17 -11.71
CA MET A 47 13.16 7.76 -11.41
C MET A 47 14.65 7.47 -11.55
N ALA A 48 15.23 6.87 -10.51
CA ALA A 48 16.60 6.38 -10.51
C ALA A 48 16.63 4.94 -11.02
N VAL A 49 17.38 4.69 -12.09
CA VAL A 49 17.58 3.33 -12.64
C VAL A 49 19.07 3.03 -12.69
N PHE A 50 19.47 1.87 -12.17
CA PHE A 50 20.85 1.39 -12.32
C PHE A 50 20.99 0.63 -13.64
N ARG A 51 21.88 1.08 -14.51
CA ARG A 51 22.26 0.41 -15.76
C ARG A 51 23.76 0.18 -15.76
N ASN A 52 24.19 -1.08 -15.83
CA ASN A 52 25.61 -1.46 -15.84
C ASN A 52 26.41 -0.79 -14.70
N GLY A 53 25.84 -0.74 -13.49
CA GLY A 53 26.46 -0.10 -12.32
C GLY A 53 26.39 1.43 -12.28
N THR A 54 25.95 2.10 -13.36
CA THR A 54 25.75 3.55 -13.39
C THR A 54 24.33 3.93 -13.02
N LYS A 55 24.15 4.86 -12.08
CA LYS A 55 22.85 5.42 -11.72
C LYS A 55 22.44 6.45 -12.79
N VAL A 56 21.40 6.15 -13.54
CA VAL A 56 20.81 7.04 -14.55
C VAL A 56 19.49 7.58 -14.01
N MET A 57 19.35 8.91 -13.99
CA MET A 57 18.10 9.57 -13.64
C MET A 57 17.29 9.84 -14.91
N ARG A 58 15.99 9.57 -14.84
CA ARG A 58 15.05 9.90 -15.93
C ARG A 58 13.78 10.49 -15.36
N SER A 59 13.26 11.52 -16.03
CA SER A 59 12.05 12.20 -15.58
C SER A 59 10.90 12.03 -16.55
N PHE A 60 9.68 11.98 -16.02
CA PHE A 60 8.43 11.90 -16.77
C PHE A 60 7.29 12.51 -15.95
N ARG A 61 6.15 12.84 -16.59
CA ARG A 61 4.96 13.37 -15.91
C ARG A 61 3.85 12.34 -15.97
N PRO A 62 3.41 11.73 -14.85
CA PRO A 62 2.39 10.70 -14.90
C PRO A 62 0.95 11.23 -15.11
N ASP A 63 0.20 10.62 -16.02
CA ASP A 63 -1.23 10.89 -16.25
C ASP A 63 -2.13 9.98 -15.40
N PHE A 64 -1.63 8.77 -15.12
CA PHE A 64 -2.33 7.75 -14.34
C PHE A 64 -1.36 6.97 -13.44
N LEU A 65 -1.88 6.38 -12.36
CA LEU A 65 -1.14 5.58 -11.39
C LEU A 65 -1.86 4.27 -11.06
N LEU A 66 -1.08 3.19 -10.99
CA LEU A 66 -1.52 1.92 -10.43
C LEU A 66 -0.65 1.61 -9.22
N VAL A 67 -1.11 1.88 -8.00
CA VAL A 67 -0.28 1.65 -6.82
C VAL A 67 -0.43 0.21 -6.36
N ARG A 68 0.70 -0.51 -6.28
CA ARG A 68 0.77 -1.90 -5.80
C ARG A 68 1.84 -2.12 -4.73
N GLN A 69 2.40 -1.05 -4.15
CA GLN A 69 3.23 -1.12 -2.94
C GLN A 69 2.38 -0.78 -1.74
N ASN A 70 2.72 -1.34 -0.60
CA ASN A 70 2.37 -0.73 0.67
C ASN A 70 3.17 0.56 0.85
N LEU A 71 2.52 1.63 1.31
CA LEU A 71 3.22 2.91 1.53
C LEU A 71 4.16 2.89 2.73
N ARG A 72 3.94 1.94 3.65
CA ARG A 72 4.77 1.70 4.82
C ARG A 72 5.37 0.31 4.71
N ASP A 73 6.69 0.27 4.69
CA ASP A 73 7.48 -0.95 4.79
C ASP A 73 8.54 -0.75 5.88
N ALA A 74 9.26 -1.80 6.30
CA ALA A 74 10.15 -1.83 7.46
C ALA A 74 11.14 -0.64 7.56
N GLY A 75 10.68 0.48 8.15
CA GLY A 75 11.44 1.71 8.34
C GLY A 75 11.22 2.80 7.27
N GLU A 76 10.51 2.52 6.19
CA GLU A 76 10.24 3.47 5.10
C GLU A 76 8.78 3.95 5.10
N ASP A 77 8.57 5.27 5.04
CA ASP A 77 7.24 5.88 4.89
C ASP A 77 7.19 6.72 3.60
N ASN A 78 6.46 6.19 2.61
CA ASN A 78 6.32 6.76 1.27
C ASN A 78 5.04 7.62 1.13
N LYS A 79 4.40 8.00 2.25
CA LYS A 79 3.21 8.89 2.27
C LYS A 79 3.42 10.19 1.51
N ASN A 80 4.59 10.79 1.67
CA ASN A 80 5.01 12.02 1.00
C ASN A 80 4.88 11.92 -0.53
N LEU A 81 5.26 10.79 -1.13
CA LEU A 81 5.08 10.56 -2.57
C LEU A 81 3.60 10.52 -2.94
N LEU A 82 2.77 9.81 -2.17
CA LEU A 82 1.32 9.77 -2.41
C LEU A 82 0.68 11.17 -2.34
N LEU A 83 1.09 11.98 -1.36
CA LEU A 83 0.63 13.37 -1.22
C LEU A 83 1.03 14.20 -2.43
N GLY A 84 2.26 14.05 -2.93
CA GLY A 84 2.72 14.75 -4.12
C GLY A 84 1.94 14.39 -5.39
N PHE A 85 1.59 13.12 -5.56
CA PHE A 85 0.70 12.68 -6.64
C PHE A 85 -0.71 13.25 -6.51
N LYS A 86 -1.24 13.31 -5.28
CA LYS A 86 -2.56 13.89 -5.01
C LYS A 86 -2.57 15.40 -5.27
N PHE A 87 -1.51 16.09 -4.86
CA PHE A 87 -1.34 17.53 -5.05
C PHE A 87 -1.25 17.88 -6.53
N GLY A 88 -0.48 17.12 -7.33
CA GLY A 88 -0.38 17.33 -8.78
C GLY A 88 -1.55 16.75 -9.59
N GLY A 89 -2.64 16.30 -8.95
CA GLY A 89 -3.87 15.91 -9.62
C GLY A 89 -3.82 14.59 -10.39
N VAL A 90 -2.89 13.69 -10.07
CA VAL A 90 -2.73 12.44 -10.84
C VAL A 90 -3.80 11.42 -10.46
N HIS A 91 -4.45 10.82 -11.45
CA HIS A 91 -5.50 9.81 -11.26
C HIS A 91 -4.93 8.43 -10.92
N SER A 92 -5.69 7.59 -10.22
CA SER A 92 -5.23 6.26 -9.83
C SER A 92 -6.32 5.20 -9.65
N ILE A 93 -5.93 3.93 -9.78
CA ILE A 93 -6.69 2.74 -9.33
C ILE A 93 -5.89 2.04 -8.21
N ASN A 94 -6.42 1.74 -7.03
CA ASN A 94 -7.50 2.40 -6.30
C ASN A 94 -7.28 3.92 -6.20
N THR A 95 -8.26 4.69 -5.73
CA THR A 95 -8.07 6.15 -5.56
C THR A 95 -6.96 6.47 -4.56
N LEU A 96 -6.20 7.55 -4.79
CA LEU A 96 -5.15 8.00 -3.85
C LEU A 96 -5.71 8.23 -2.44
N HIS A 97 -6.98 8.67 -2.34
CA HIS A 97 -7.69 8.81 -1.07
C HIS A 97 -7.91 7.45 -0.37
N ALA A 98 -8.35 6.42 -1.11
CA ALA A 98 -8.49 5.09 -0.54
C ALA A 98 -7.12 4.56 -0.09
N ILE A 99 -6.09 4.68 -0.92
CA ILE A 99 -4.74 4.20 -0.59
C ILE A 99 -4.21 4.90 0.69
N TYR A 100 -4.47 6.19 0.86
CA TYR A 100 -4.09 6.94 2.07
C TYR A 100 -4.79 6.39 3.32
N ASN A 101 -6.10 6.16 3.27
CA ASN A 101 -6.88 5.66 4.40
C ASN A 101 -6.58 4.18 4.72
N PHE A 102 -6.11 3.39 3.76
CA PHE A 102 -5.78 1.98 3.94
C PHE A 102 -4.47 1.74 4.71
N GLN A 103 -3.75 2.78 5.10
CA GLN A 103 -2.48 2.66 5.82
C GLN A 103 -2.64 2.17 7.26
N ASP A 104 -3.79 2.42 7.87
CA ASP A 104 -4.07 2.01 9.23
C ASP A 104 -5.12 0.90 9.24
N LYS A 105 -4.64 -0.34 9.42
CA LYS A 105 -5.47 -1.53 9.54
C LYS A 105 -6.66 -1.36 10.51
N PRO A 106 -6.52 -0.81 11.74
CA PRO A 106 -7.67 -0.58 12.61
C PRO A 106 -8.70 0.40 12.04
N TRP A 107 -8.27 1.40 11.25
CA TRP A 107 -9.18 2.33 10.58
C TRP A 107 -10.03 1.61 9.53
N VAL A 108 -9.40 0.77 8.71
CA VAL A 108 -10.11 -0.08 7.73
C VAL A 108 -11.05 -1.06 8.43
N PHE A 109 -10.61 -1.67 9.53
CA PHE A 109 -11.42 -2.61 10.29
C PHE A 109 -12.67 -1.95 10.90
N ALA A 110 -12.58 -0.69 11.32
CA ALA A 110 -13.74 0.07 11.79
C ALA A 110 -14.84 0.20 10.72
N HIS A 111 -14.47 0.34 9.45
CA HIS A 111 -15.45 0.33 8.35
C HIS A 111 -16.10 -1.06 8.17
N LEU A 112 -15.34 -2.15 8.36
CA LEU A 112 -15.90 -3.51 8.34
C LEU A 112 -16.88 -3.73 9.49
N LEU A 113 -16.58 -3.21 10.69
CA LEU A 113 -17.50 -3.24 11.83
C LEU A 113 -18.78 -2.45 11.55
N GLN A 114 -18.70 -1.31 10.88
CA GLN A 114 -19.89 -0.56 10.46
C GLN A 114 -20.77 -1.38 9.50
N LEU A 115 -20.15 -2.09 8.55
CA LEU A 115 -20.86 -2.99 7.64
C LEU A 115 -21.52 -4.14 8.39
N GLN A 116 -20.80 -4.76 9.33
CA GLN A 116 -21.36 -5.83 10.18
C GLN A 116 -22.58 -5.35 10.97
N ARG A 117 -22.53 -4.15 11.56
CA ARG A 117 -23.65 -3.57 12.31
C ARG A 117 -24.88 -3.36 11.43
N ARG A 118 -24.68 -3.05 10.15
CA ARG A 118 -25.77 -2.83 9.19
C ARG A 118 -26.35 -4.13 8.64
N LEU A 119 -25.51 -5.14 8.38
CA LEU A 119 -25.92 -6.39 7.72
C LEU A 119 -26.27 -7.51 8.73
N GLY A 120 -25.84 -7.39 9.98
CA GLY A 120 -25.96 -8.44 11.00
C GLY A 120 -24.79 -9.43 10.97
N LYS A 121 -24.50 -10.06 12.12
CA LYS A 121 -23.39 -11.02 12.26
C LYS A 121 -23.57 -12.27 11.37
N GLU A 122 -24.80 -12.71 11.16
CA GLU A 122 -25.13 -13.87 10.30
C GLU A 122 -24.75 -13.63 8.84
N ASN A 123 -25.01 -12.43 8.31
CA ASN A 123 -24.74 -12.10 6.90
C ASN A 123 -23.30 -11.60 6.67
N PHE A 124 -22.67 -11.08 7.71
CA PHE A 124 -21.29 -10.58 7.66
C PHE A 124 -20.51 -11.00 8.92
N PRO A 125 -20.05 -12.26 8.99
CA PRO A 125 -19.35 -12.80 10.14
C PRO A 125 -17.91 -12.28 10.19
N LEU A 126 -17.71 -11.15 10.85
CA LEU A 126 -16.40 -10.57 11.13
C LEU A 126 -15.84 -11.17 12.43
N ILE A 127 -14.55 -11.51 12.41
CA ILE A 127 -13.81 -11.96 13.60
C ILE A 127 -13.90 -10.91 14.71
N GLU A 128 -14.15 -11.35 15.94
CA GLU A 128 -14.17 -10.45 17.09
C GLU A 128 -12.75 -9.96 17.38
N GLN A 129 -12.55 -8.64 17.36
CA GLN A 129 -11.25 -8.02 17.62
C GLN A 129 -11.43 -6.84 18.57
N THR A 130 -10.45 -6.68 19.46
CA THR A 130 -10.38 -5.56 20.39
C THR A 130 -9.27 -4.60 19.96
N PHE A 131 -9.61 -3.31 19.90
CA PHE A 131 -8.65 -2.26 19.59
C PHE A 131 -8.05 -1.67 20.87
N TYR A 132 -6.72 -1.57 20.92
CA TYR A 132 -6.00 -0.90 22.02
C TYR A 132 -5.23 0.30 21.47
N PRO A 133 -5.55 1.54 21.91
CA PRO A 133 -4.84 2.75 21.48
C PRO A 133 -3.34 2.69 21.80
N ASN A 134 -2.99 2.05 22.92
CA ASN A 134 -1.63 1.87 23.39
C ASN A 134 -1.50 0.58 24.22
N TYR A 135 -0.27 0.09 24.41
CA TYR A 135 0.02 -1.14 25.14
C TYR A 135 -0.36 -1.11 26.64
N ARG A 136 -0.56 0.08 27.23
CA ARG A 136 -0.84 0.19 28.67
C ARG A 136 -2.22 -0.35 29.00
N GLU A 137 -3.19 -0.09 28.12
CA GLU A 137 -4.58 -0.55 28.20
C GLU A 137 -4.76 -2.06 28.00
N MET A 138 -3.73 -2.77 27.54
CA MET A 138 -3.81 -4.23 27.38
C MET A 138 -3.77 -4.92 28.75
N SER A 139 -4.61 -5.94 28.96
CA SER A 139 -4.61 -6.72 30.20
C SER A 139 -3.31 -7.53 30.36
N LEU A 140 -2.99 -7.97 31.59
CA LEU A 140 -1.81 -8.81 31.85
C LEU A 140 -1.84 -10.14 31.07
N VAL A 141 -3.02 -10.77 30.96
CA VAL A 141 -3.22 -12.02 30.21
C VAL A 141 -2.93 -11.80 28.73
N GLN A 142 -3.41 -10.70 28.16
CA GLN A 142 -3.13 -10.37 26.76
C GLN A 142 -1.66 -9.99 26.54
N LYS A 143 -1.05 -9.22 27.44
CA LYS A 143 0.40 -8.92 27.44
C LYS A 143 1.25 -10.19 27.56
N TRP A 144 0.75 -11.23 28.21
CA TRP A 144 1.42 -12.52 28.36
C TRP A 144 1.30 -13.38 27.11
N LEU A 145 0.08 -13.53 26.55
CA LEU A 145 -0.17 -14.23 25.29
C LEU A 145 0.64 -13.63 24.14
N CYS A 146 0.65 -12.30 24.04
CA CYS A 146 1.45 -11.54 23.08
C CYS A 146 2.96 -11.85 23.18
N ARG A 147 3.49 -12.01 24.40
CA ARG A 147 4.90 -12.35 24.65
C ARG A 147 5.25 -13.82 24.41
N LYS A 148 4.32 -14.75 24.66
CA LYS A 148 4.54 -16.20 24.56
C LYS A 148 4.35 -16.74 23.14
N HIS A 149 3.38 -16.21 22.41
CA HIS A 149 2.97 -16.74 21.11
C HIS A 149 3.16 -15.74 19.95
N GLY A 150 3.66 -14.53 20.23
CA GLY A 150 3.77 -13.47 19.21
C GLY A 150 2.42 -12.94 18.73
N GLU A 151 1.30 -13.39 19.34
CA GLU A 151 -0.06 -13.03 18.96
C GLU A 151 -1.00 -13.05 20.17
N THR A 152 -1.98 -12.15 20.13
CA THR A 152 -3.32 -12.40 20.67
C THR A 152 -4.21 -12.42 19.44
N GLU A 153 -4.90 -13.53 19.16
CA GLU A 153 -5.63 -13.79 17.89
C GLU A 153 -6.70 -12.73 17.53
N ALA A 154 -6.91 -11.73 18.39
CA ALA A 154 -7.99 -10.76 18.30
C ALA A 154 -7.59 -9.33 18.74
N SER A 155 -6.32 -8.91 18.60
CA SER A 155 -5.90 -7.56 19.03
C SER A 155 -5.28 -6.75 17.89
N ILE A 156 -5.79 -5.53 17.67
CA ILE A 156 -5.20 -4.57 16.74
C ILE A 156 -4.76 -3.32 17.52
N SER A 157 -3.56 -2.80 17.23
CA SER A 157 -3.07 -1.55 17.82
C SER A 157 -2.55 -0.56 16.78
N SER A 158 -2.78 0.73 17.05
CA SER A 158 -2.22 1.85 16.30
C SER A 158 -0.73 2.08 16.59
N ASP A 159 -0.21 1.62 17.72
CA ASP A 159 1.17 1.85 18.16
C ASP A 159 2.17 0.84 17.57
N ALA A 160 3.25 1.34 16.95
CA ALA A 160 4.31 0.52 16.35
C ALA A 160 5.04 -0.41 17.35
N ARG A 161 5.13 -0.03 18.64
CA ARG A 161 5.68 -0.93 19.69
C ARG A 161 4.72 -2.06 20.02
N SER A 162 3.43 -1.77 20.06
CA SER A 162 2.37 -2.76 20.25
C SER A 162 2.25 -3.70 19.03
N ARG A 163 2.46 -3.17 17.80
CA ARG A 163 2.46 -3.96 16.55
C ARG A 163 3.57 -5.02 16.50
N ARG A 164 4.77 -4.75 17.04
CA ARG A 164 5.87 -5.74 17.11
C ARG A 164 5.54 -6.98 17.94
N CYS A 165 4.58 -6.87 18.83
CA CYS A 165 4.15 -7.94 19.72
C CYS A 165 3.02 -8.79 19.08
N ILE A 166 2.31 -8.27 18.07
CA ILE A 166 1.11 -8.84 17.46
C ILE A 166 1.36 -9.38 16.03
N GLN A 167 2.41 -8.91 15.36
CA GLN A 167 2.62 -9.13 13.92
C GLN A 167 3.60 -10.29 13.66
N GLN A 168 3.22 -11.54 13.93
CA GLN A 168 4.02 -12.70 13.49
C GLN A 168 3.30 -13.76 12.63
N ARG A 169 1.98 -13.69 12.35
CA ARG A 169 1.32 -14.68 11.47
C ARG A 169 0.42 -14.13 10.35
N ILE A 170 0.29 -12.81 10.18
CA ILE A 170 -0.39 -12.27 8.98
C ILE A 170 0.41 -12.56 7.70
N GLU A 171 1.72 -12.80 7.80
CA GLU A 171 2.56 -13.17 6.65
C GLU A 171 2.36 -14.63 6.18
N ASN A 172 1.66 -15.49 6.95
CA ASN A 172 1.50 -16.92 6.64
C ASN A 172 0.04 -17.41 6.54
N SER A 173 -0.96 -16.52 6.53
CA SER A 173 -2.33 -16.92 6.20
C SER A 173 -2.52 -17.01 4.68
N PRO A 174 -3.09 -18.12 4.14
CA PRO A 174 -3.41 -18.24 2.71
C PRO A 174 -4.54 -17.28 2.26
N GLN A 175 -5.01 -16.42 3.16
CA GLN A 175 -5.94 -15.32 2.91
C GLN A 175 -5.25 -13.95 2.82
N ASN A 176 -3.99 -13.92 2.38
CA ASN A 176 -3.44 -12.75 1.69
C ASN A 176 -4.23 -12.51 0.39
N LEU A 177 -5.44 -11.97 0.50
CA LEU A 177 -6.20 -11.42 -0.64
C LEU A 177 -5.50 -10.21 -1.26
N LEU A 178 -4.44 -9.72 -0.59
CA LEU A 178 -3.39 -8.91 -1.16
C LEU A 178 -2.09 -9.67 -0.96
N GLY A 179 -1.78 -10.58 -1.88
CA GLY A 179 -0.45 -11.17 -2.00
C GLY A 179 0.61 -10.08 -1.90
N ASP A 180 1.76 -10.44 -1.35
CA ASP A 180 2.94 -9.60 -1.34
C ASP A 180 3.35 -9.34 -2.80
N TYR A 181 2.80 -8.27 -3.37
CA TYR A 181 2.93 -7.97 -4.79
C TYR A 181 4.05 -6.96 -4.96
N PRO A 182 5.12 -7.28 -5.72
CA PRO A 182 6.13 -6.30 -6.05
C PRO A 182 5.47 -5.11 -6.77
N SER A 183 5.81 -3.94 -6.28
CA SER A 183 5.08 -2.70 -6.39
C SER A 183 5.42 -1.93 -7.64
N LYS A 184 4.43 -1.46 -8.41
CA LYS A 184 4.69 -0.90 -9.74
C LYS A 184 3.57 0.06 -10.12
N LEU A 185 3.89 1.33 -10.33
CA LEU A 185 3.03 2.32 -11.00
C LEU A 185 2.76 1.90 -12.46
N VAL A 186 1.65 2.34 -13.04
CA VAL A 186 1.33 2.22 -14.47
C VAL A 186 0.91 3.60 -14.95
N TYR A 187 1.57 4.08 -15.99
CA TYR A 187 1.45 5.40 -16.61
C TYR A 187 0.73 5.31 -17.98
N HIS A 188 0.29 6.44 -18.53
CA HIS A 188 -0.13 6.60 -19.92
C HIS A 188 0.27 7.99 -20.48
N ARG A 189 1.14 8.04 -21.51
CA ARG A 189 1.02 8.97 -22.65
C ARG A 189 1.40 8.20 -23.91
#